data_AF-A0AAD9GXW1-F1
#
_entry.id   AF-A0AAD9GXW1-F1
#
_cell.length_a   1.000
_cell.length_b   1.000
_cell.length_c   1.000
_cell.angle_alpha   90.00
_cell.angle_beta   90.00
_cell.angle_gamma   90.00
#
_symmetry.space_group_name_H-M   'P 1'
#
loop_
_entity.id
_entity.type
_entity.pdbx_description
1 polymer ?
#
loop_
_entity_poly.entity_id
_entity_poly.type
_entity_poly.pdbx_seq_one_letter_code
_entity_poly.pdbx_strand_id
1 'polypeptide(L)'
;MADETEVETVTRINAVDIRDLYPELAPEDATSRVCLLCSAKLKDKTHNLTRHLERHHAGALLQLLEQRNQASPSALASRTRRTQQEKTAARQPTGQVEGILLKAGDAKLALARWLAQEQLPVDLIEKSGFREFIEALNEQFSPPKRGELQQLLGALVPDVDDSNSTSLGSSGMITEGGALHSTVEISALRATCRCDEDSPLVSCSRIACEIAAKGEAKVKVLRAAASLLDAQICRGKILGRNGVLGRSFVGVVTELQSPNYTDVVASETSVKLFDKVVASPYLANAPTIKQEHQEIHFDPTPHISDGSSSCIGVSTSSGTLAEYVVLPVSNLSVVPAAVPDDLALLADDMSVVFSIVSELQRRAVTRIAVLCDGLSVILSNLLTRYLHQDAQFAPQNLHVFTTSNISSVRSQHASLTPLDIYQPAAVTRVLARQTELALDAVVDLIGSEASTEFGSSLVQSMGCLVLVDRSRLELNPRSTIAMDMNSVVVRELEVASVYDSRGLLDDALQYLAAQAANEHCAAELREYLLDGVRLSQALHQLQTIPEGTLETRYLQVALA
;
A
#
# COMPACT_ATOMS: atom_id res chain seq x y z
N MET A 1 -9.11 44.75 18.84
CA MET A 1 -8.15 44.01 18.00
C MET A 1 -6.77 44.24 18.55
N ALA A 2 -6.19 43.20 19.14
CA ALA A 2 -4.77 42.86 19.03
C ALA A 2 -4.69 41.41 19.50
N ASP A 3 -4.34 40.52 18.57
CA ASP A 3 -4.23 39.08 18.76
C ASP A 3 -3.41 38.75 19.99
N GLU A 4 -3.98 37.94 20.88
CA GLU A 4 -3.20 37.25 21.89
C GLU A 4 -2.13 36.43 21.15
N THR A 5 -0.89 36.60 21.57
CA THR A 5 0.25 35.92 20.94
C THR A 5 0.32 34.46 21.40
N GLU A 6 1.01 33.60 20.66
CA GLU A 6 1.32 32.21 21.06
C GLU A 6 1.97 32.12 22.47
N VAL A 7 2.53 33.23 22.98
CA VAL A 7 3.12 33.36 24.32
C VAL A 7 2.06 33.42 25.44
N GLU A 8 0.91 34.04 25.20
CA GLU A 8 -0.25 34.01 26.12
C GLU A 8 -0.96 32.65 26.08
N THR A 9 -0.80 31.92 24.97
CA THR A 9 -1.28 30.55 24.77
C THR A 9 -0.47 29.51 25.55
N VAL A 10 0.79 29.79 25.90
CA VAL A 10 1.67 28.89 26.68
C VAL A 10 1.53 29.08 28.20
N THR A 11 1.22 30.28 28.68
CA THR A 11 1.15 30.58 30.12
C THR A 11 -0.09 29.98 30.82
N ARG A 12 -1.10 29.57 30.03
CA ARG A 12 -2.34 28.92 30.49
C ARG A 12 -2.22 27.38 30.58
N ILE A 13 -1.14 26.80 30.04
CA ILE A 13 -0.86 25.36 30.05
C ILE A 13 -0.16 25.02 31.37
N ASN A 14 -0.92 24.59 32.37
CA ASN A 14 -0.36 24.10 33.63
C ASN A 14 0.05 22.62 33.51
N ALA A 15 0.87 22.33 32.50
CA ALA A 15 1.66 21.11 32.36
C ALA A 15 2.98 21.54 31.72
N VAL A 16 4.01 21.70 32.55
CA VAL A 16 5.28 22.29 32.12
C VAL A 16 6.26 21.19 31.68
N ASP A 17 5.86 19.93 31.82
CA ASP A 17 6.71 18.78 31.56
C ASP A 17 5.93 17.58 31.03
N ILE A 18 6.53 16.79 30.14
CA ILE A 18 5.93 15.52 29.65
C ILE A 18 5.72 14.52 30.81
N ARG A 19 6.42 14.75 31.94
CA ARG A 19 6.25 14.05 33.21
C ARG A 19 4.88 14.26 33.87
N ASP A 20 4.17 15.34 33.52
CA ASP A 20 2.81 15.60 34.04
C ASP A 20 1.75 14.68 33.38
N LEU A 21 2.09 14.05 32.24
CA LEU A 21 1.22 13.10 31.54
C LEU A 21 1.41 11.65 32.03
N TYR A 22 2.58 11.30 32.57
CA TYR A 22 2.93 9.94 33.00
C TYR A 22 3.81 9.93 34.27
N PRO A 23 3.26 10.31 35.44
CA PRO A 23 4.03 10.50 36.67
C PRO A 23 4.65 9.21 37.24
N GLU A 24 4.10 8.05 36.90
CA GLU A 24 4.52 6.74 37.42
C GLU A 24 5.70 6.12 36.63
N LEU A 25 6.08 6.69 35.46
CA LEU A 25 7.06 6.10 34.52
C LEU A 25 8.39 6.87 34.43
N ALA A 26 8.60 7.92 35.20
CA ALA A 26 9.80 8.74 35.15
C ALA A 26 10.78 8.39 36.29
N PRO A 27 11.97 7.81 36.02
CA PRO A 27 13.04 7.78 37.02
C PRO A 27 13.51 9.21 37.34
N GLU A 28 14.00 9.44 38.57
CA GLU A 28 14.44 10.73 39.13
C GLU A 28 15.71 11.31 38.45
N ASP A 29 15.74 11.44 37.12
CA ASP A 29 16.82 12.13 36.42
C ASP A 29 16.28 13.35 35.65
N ALA A 30 16.53 14.53 36.21
CA ALA A 30 16.11 15.83 35.68
C ALA A 30 16.85 16.24 34.38
N THR A 31 17.79 15.42 33.89
CA THR A 31 18.63 15.75 32.72
C THR A 31 18.23 15.04 31.42
N SER A 32 17.32 14.06 31.46
CA SER A 32 16.84 13.34 30.28
C SER A 32 15.70 14.10 29.58
N ARG A 33 16.04 15.07 28.73
CA ARG A 33 15.07 15.70 27.82
C ARG A 33 15.04 14.95 26.50
N VAL A 34 14.43 13.77 26.50
CA VAL A 34 14.27 12.93 25.30
C VAL A 34 12.78 12.80 25.00
N CYS A 35 12.36 13.12 23.79
CA CYS A 35 11.01 12.85 23.34
C CYS A 35 10.80 11.33 23.31
N LEU A 36 9.87 10.81 24.10
CA LEU A 36 9.64 9.36 24.19
C LEU A 36 8.98 8.78 22.92
N LEU A 37 8.46 9.63 22.02
CA LEU A 37 7.84 9.23 20.76
C LEU A 37 8.86 9.04 19.62
N CYS A 38 9.91 9.87 19.55
CA CYS A 38 10.94 9.79 18.51
C CYS A 38 12.38 9.63 19.03
N SER A 39 12.56 9.52 20.35
CA SER A 39 13.86 9.47 21.02
C SER A 39 14.78 10.67 20.75
N ALA A 40 14.24 11.79 20.25
CA ALA A 40 15.03 12.99 19.99
C ALA A 40 15.36 13.75 21.27
N LYS A 41 16.63 14.15 21.45
CA LYS A 41 17.05 15.04 22.55
C LYS A 41 16.56 16.46 22.32
N LEU A 42 15.67 16.94 23.18
CA LEU A 42 15.16 18.32 23.17
C LEU A 42 16.23 19.24 23.76
N LYS A 43 17.02 19.88 22.89
CA LYS A 43 18.09 20.81 23.30
C LYS A 43 17.49 22.17 23.69
N ASP A 44 17.78 22.55 24.94
CA ASP A 44 17.58 23.87 25.55
C ASP A 44 16.14 24.38 25.75
N LYS A 45 16.03 25.34 26.69
CA LYS A 45 14.78 25.92 27.22
C LYS A 45 13.90 26.63 26.19
N THR A 46 14.34 26.74 24.94
CA THR A 46 13.65 27.47 23.85
C THR A 46 13.10 26.55 22.75
N HIS A 47 13.37 25.25 22.78
CA HIS A 47 12.59 24.27 22.03
C HIS A 47 11.32 23.95 22.83
N ASN A 48 10.24 24.71 22.61
CA ASN A 48 8.98 24.35 23.25
C ASN A 48 8.51 23.00 22.67
N LEU A 49 7.97 22.16 23.56
CA LEU A 49 7.43 20.84 23.23
C LEU A 49 6.41 20.94 22.08
N THR A 50 5.63 22.03 22.04
CA THR A 50 4.67 22.33 20.98
C THR A 50 5.30 22.34 19.60
N ARG A 51 6.39 23.07 19.38
CA ARG A 51 7.09 23.15 18.08
C ARG A 51 7.74 21.83 17.70
N HIS A 52 8.18 21.04 18.68
CA HIS A 52 8.66 19.69 18.43
C HIS A 52 7.52 18.76 17.99
N LEU A 53 6.37 18.83 18.67
CA LEU A 53 5.18 18.07 18.31
C LEU A 53 4.59 18.54 16.96
N GLU A 54 4.51 19.84 16.69
CA GLU A 54 4.07 20.39 15.40
C GLU A 54 4.92 19.89 14.22
N ARG A 55 6.24 19.77 14.43
CA ARG A 55 7.17 19.40 13.36
C ARG A 55 7.37 17.90 13.19
N HIS A 56 7.21 17.12 14.25
CA HIS A 56 7.58 15.70 14.25
C HIS A 56 6.45 14.76 14.70
N HIS A 57 5.40 15.28 15.35
CA HIS A 57 4.30 14.49 15.93
C HIS A 57 2.96 15.25 15.86
N ALA A 58 2.62 15.80 14.69
CA ALA A 58 1.45 16.68 14.53
C ALA A 58 0.13 15.98 14.92
N GLY A 59 0.02 14.67 14.67
CA GLY A 59 -1.11 13.85 15.13
C GLY A 59 -1.24 13.78 16.65
N ALA A 60 -0.13 13.63 17.39
CA ALA A 60 -0.15 13.63 18.85
C ALA A 60 -0.54 15.00 19.41
N LEU A 61 -0.14 16.09 18.74
CA LEU A 61 -0.58 17.43 19.10
C LEU A 61 -2.09 17.63 18.87
N LEU A 62 -2.60 17.17 17.72
CA LEU A 62 -4.04 17.24 17.39
C LEU A 62 -4.87 16.44 18.39
N GLN A 63 -4.41 15.25 18.76
CA GLN A 63 -5.07 14.40 19.76
C GLN A 63 -5.09 15.05 21.15
N LEU A 64 -4.00 15.72 21.56
CA LEU A 64 -3.97 16.50 22.81
C LEU A 64 -4.93 17.70 22.78
N LEU A 65 -5.05 18.36 21.63
CA LEU A 65 -5.98 19.47 21.43
C LEU A 65 -7.44 18.99 21.43
N GLU A 66 -7.72 17.84 20.81
CA GLU A 66 -9.04 17.20 20.81
C GLU A 66 -9.45 16.72 22.20
N GLN A 67 -8.55 16.05 22.93
CA GLN A 67 -8.80 15.64 24.31
C GLN A 67 -9.12 16.82 25.22
N ARG A 68 -8.46 17.97 25.01
CA ARG A 68 -8.80 19.21 25.73
C ARG A 68 -10.18 19.74 25.37
N ASN A 69 -10.54 19.69 24.09
CA ASN A 69 -11.83 20.19 23.61
C ASN A 69 -13.00 19.25 23.99
N GLN A 70 -12.71 17.99 24.28
CA GLN A 70 -13.67 17.00 24.81
C GLN A 70 -13.78 17.04 26.35
N ALA A 71 -12.87 17.73 27.05
CA ALA A 71 -12.97 17.91 28.50
C ALA A 71 -14.08 18.90 28.86
N SER A 72 -15.07 18.46 29.64
CA SER A 72 -16.22 19.28 30.02
C SER A 72 -15.80 20.47 30.92
N PRO A 73 -16.42 21.67 30.78
CA PRO A 73 -16.06 22.88 31.54
C PRO A 73 -16.12 22.71 33.06
N SER A 74 -16.90 21.74 33.55
CA SER A 74 -17.02 21.39 34.97
C SER A 74 -15.76 20.72 35.54
N ALA A 75 -14.97 20.01 34.73
CA ALA A 75 -13.73 19.36 35.17
C ALA A 75 -12.59 20.36 35.43
N LEU A 76 -12.61 21.50 34.73
CA LEU A 76 -11.66 22.61 34.88
C LEU A 76 -11.96 23.48 36.12
N ALA A 77 -13.21 23.53 36.58
CA ALA A 77 -13.59 24.29 37.79
C ALA A 77 -13.45 23.47 39.09
N SER A 78 -13.47 22.13 39.03
CA SER A 78 -13.43 21.26 40.21
C SER A 78 -12.05 20.98 40.79
N ARG A 79 -10.94 21.37 40.12
CA ARG A 79 -9.57 21.24 40.68
C ARG A 79 -9.09 22.47 41.45
N THR A 80 -9.79 23.60 41.36
CA THR A 80 -9.42 24.86 42.05
C THR A 80 -10.03 24.98 43.47
N ARG A 81 -10.79 23.99 43.94
CA ARG A 81 -11.46 24.00 45.26
C ARG A 81 -11.16 22.76 46.12
N ARG A 82 -9.93 22.24 46.06
CA ARG A 82 -9.44 21.20 46.99
C ARG A 82 -8.30 21.68 47.90
N THR A 83 -8.32 22.98 48.19
CA THR A 83 -7.61 23.63 49.31
C THR A 83 -8.61 24.49 50.07
N GLN A 84 -9.69 23.89 50.59
CA GLN A 84 -10.37 24.32 51.82
C GLN A 84 -11.58 23.42 52.13
N GLN A 85 -11.55 22.88 53.36
CA GLN A 85 -12.65 22.44 54.21
C GLN A 85 -13.31 21.07 54.00
N GLU A 86 -12.82 20.15 54.84
CA GLU A 86 -13.57 19.33 55.79
C GLU A 86 -15.07 19.65 56.03
N LYS A 87 -15.78 18.55 56.35
CA LYS A 87 -17.02 18.37 57.14
C LYS A 87 -18.36 18.20 56.38
N THR A 88 -19.02 17.13 56.83
CA THR A 88 -20.47 16.84 56.90
C THR A 88 -21.23 16.31 55.67
N ALA A 89 -21.42 14.99 55.69
CA ALA A 89 -22.69 14.24 55.68
C ALA A 89 -23.81 14.46 54.62
N ALA A 90 -24.11 13.34 53.94
CA ALA A 90 -25.43 12.70 53.74
C ALA A 90 -26.35 13.03 52.53
N ARG A 91 -26.80 11.90 51.91
CA ARG A 91 -28.03 11.60 51.14
C ARG A 91 -28.13 11.89 49.62
N GLN A 92 -28.12 10.78 48.85
CA GLN A 92 -28.91 10.33 47.66
C GLN A 92 -30.06 11.21 47.07
N PRO A 93 -30.64 10.92 45.86
CA PRO A 93 -30.27 9.94 44.79
C PRO A 93 -30.45 10.39 43.30
N THR A 94 -29.94 9.54 42.39
CA THR A 94 -30.39 9.12 41.02
C THR A 94 -30.83 10.11 39.93
N GLY A 95 -30.17 9.97 38.75
CA GLY A 95 -30.72 10.21 37.42
C GLY A 95 -29.95 9.39 36.38
N GLN A 96 -30.60 8.40 35.78
CA GLN A 96 -30.06 7.51 34.73
C GLN A 96 -29.92 8.24 33.39
N VAL A 97 -28.83 7.97 32.67
CA VAL A 97 -28.73 8.14 31.21
C VAL A 97 -28.26 6.81 30.65
N GLU A 98 -29.08 6.20 29.79
CA GLU A 98 -28.87 4.90 29.18
C GLU A 98 -27.66 4.92 28.24
N GLY A 99 -26.58 4.23 28.64
CA GLY A 99 -25.49 3.84 27.75
C GLY A 99 -25.79 2.48 27.12
N ILE A 100 -25.58 2.37 25.82
CA ILE A 100 -25.60 1.11 25.07
C ILE A 100 -24.59 0.16 25.72
N LEU A 101 -25.11 -0.79 26.49
CA LEU A 101 -24.34 -1.80 27.22
C LEU A 101 -23.83 -2.84 26.21
N LEU A 102 -22.59 -2.66 25.74
CA LEU A 102 -21.85 -3.73 25.05
C LEU A 102 -21.78 -4.92 26.00
N LYS A 103 -22.34 -6.07 25.60
CA LYS A 103 -22.29 -7.29 26.41
C LYS A 103 -20.84 -7.75 26.49
N ALA A 104 -20.39 -8.18 27.67
CA ALA A 104 -19.00 -8.56 27.94
C ALA A 104 -18.41 -9.62 26.97
N GLY A 105 -19.25 -10.37 26.25
CA GLY A 105 -18.81 -11.29 25.19
C GLY A 105 -18.25 -10.60 23.94
N ASP A 106 -18.79 -9.44 23.55
CA ASP A 106 -18.41 -8.76 22.31
C ASP A 106 -17.03 -8.09 22.41
N ALA A 107 -16.72 -7.50 23.58
CA ALA A 107 -15.43 -6.84 23.81
C ALA A 107 -14.26 -7.85 23.93
N LYS A 108 -14.50 -9.01 24.53
CA LYS A 108 -13.49 -10.08 24.60
C LYS A 108 -13.21 -10.70 23.23
N LEU A 109 -14.26 -10.89 22.41
CA LEU A 109 -14.12 -11.34 21.03
C LEU A 109 -13.39 -10.30 20.17
N ALA A 110 -13.67 -9.01 20.36
CA ALA A 110 -12.96 -7.93 19.68
C ALA A 110 -11.47 -7.93 20.03
N LEU A 111 -11.11 -8.13 21.31
CA LEU A 111 -9.72 -8.30 21.72
C LEU A 111 -9.07 -9.53 21.08
N ALA A 112 -9.77 -10.66 21.00
CA ALA A 112 -9.28 -11.87 20.35
C ALA A 112 -9.02 -11.65 18.85
N ARG A 113 -9.94 -10.99 18.15
CA ARG A 113 -9.78 -10.61 16.72
C ARG A 113 -8.57 -9.71 16.51
N TRP A 114 -8.40 -8.71 17.37
CA TRP A 114 -7.27 -7.80 17.31
C TRP A 114 -5.94 -8.51 17.52
N LEU A 115 -5.84 -9.39 18.54
CA LEU A 115 -4.63 -10.19 18.77
C LEU A 115 -4.31 -11.11 17.58
N ALA A 116 -5.32 -11.70 16.95
CA ALA A 116 -5.15 -12.54 15.76
C ALA A 116 -4.68 -11.74 14.54
N GLN A 117 -5.33 -10.60 14.27
CA GLN A 117 -5.03 -9.71 13.15
C GLN A 117 -3.60 -9.17 13.24
N GLU A 118 -3.17 -8.77 14.43
CA GLU A 118 -1.83 -8.24 14.70
C GLU A 118 -0.77 -9.33 14.94
N GLN A 119 -1.16 -10.61 14.90
CA GLN A 119 -0.30 -11.78 15.19
C GLN A 119 0.42 -11.67 16.56
N LEU A 120 -0.25 -11.06 17.54
CA LEU A 120 0.30 -10.85 18.86
C LEU A 120 0.21 -12.14 19.69
N PRO A 121 1.22 -12.43 20.53
CA PRO A 121 1.29 -13.69 21.23
C PRO A 121 0.20 -13.75 22.31
N VAL A 122 -0.43 -14.92 22.44
CA VAL A 122 -1.58 -15.15 23.35
C VAL A 122 -1.21 -14.91 24.81
N ASP A 123 0.06 -15.00 25.22
CA ASP A 123 0.51 -14.69 26.58
C ASP A 123 0.58 -13.19 26.89
N LEU A 124 0.37 -12.32 25.89
CA LEU A 124 0.36 -10.86 26.06
C LEU A 124 -0.69 -10.44 27.10
N ILE A 125 -1.88 -11.07 27.11
CA ILE A 125 -2.96 -10.79 28.06
C ILE A 125 -2.62 -11.13 29.52
N GLU A 126 -1.54 -11.90 29.74
CA GLU A 126 -1.08 -12.30 31.06
C GLU A 126 0.05 -11.40 31.58
N LYS A 127 0.64 -10.55 30.72
CA LYS A 127 1.68 -9.59 31.14
C LYS A 127 1.06 -8.51 32.01
N SER A 128 1.74 -8.17 33.11
CA SER A 128 1.29 -7.13 34.05
C SER A 128 1.08 -5.78 33.36
N GLY A 129 2.02 -5.35 32.51
CA GLY A 129 1.90 -4.08 31.79
C GLY A 129 0.73 -4.03 30.81
N PHE A 130 0.34 -5.16 30.22
CA PHE A 130 -0.86 -5.21 29.37
C PHE A 130 -2.14 -5.14 30.20
N ARG A 131 -2.17 -5.77 31.38
CA ARG A 131 -3.31 -5.70 32.31
C ARG A 131 -3.50 -4.29 32.85
N GLU A 132 -2.42 -3.64 33.25
CA GLU A 132 -2.41 -2.24 33.69
C GLU A 132 -2.92 -1.31 32.58
N PHE A 133 -2.49 -1.53 31.32
CA PHE A 133 -2.97 -0.78 30.16
C PHE A 133 -4.48 -0.96 29.93
N ILE A 134 -4.99 -2.20 29.96
CA ILE A 134 -6.42 -2.48 29.76
C ILE A 134 -7.27 -1.91 30.90
N GLU A 135 -6.81 -2.04 32.15
CA GLU A 135 -7.49 -1.48 33.32
C GLU A 135 -7.56 0.05 33.26
N ALA A 136 -6.50 0.71 32.77
CA ALA A 136 -6.49 2.15 32.55
C ALA A 136 -7.46 2.62 31.44
N LEU A 137 -7.70 1.78 30.43
CA LEU A 137 -8.67 2.09 29.36
C LEU A 137 -10.11 1.85 29.79
N ASN A 138 -10.36 0.79 30.57
CA ASN A 138 -11.67 0.45 31.08
C ASN A 138 -11.57 -0.45 32.32
N GLU A 139 -11.76 0.13 33.50
CA GLU A 139 -11.72 -0.57 34.79
C GLU A 139 -12.75 -1.72 34.90
N GLN A 140 -13.83 -1.68 34.11
CA GLN A 140 -14.89 -2.70 34.13
C GLN A 140 -14.62 -3.86 33.16
N PHE A 141 -13.67 -3.71 32.23
CA PHE A 141 -13.35 -4.74 31.26
C PHE A 141 -12.25 -5.65 31.80
N SER A 142 -12.58 -6.93 31.99
CA SER A 142 -11.61 -7.96 32.34
C SER A 142 -11.15 -8.70 31.07
N PRO A 143 -9.84 -8.70 30.74
CA PRO A 143 -9.33 -9.51 29.65
C PRO A 143 -9.72 -10.99 29.85
N PRO A 144 -10.02 -11.73 28.76
CA PRO A 144 -10.28 -13.16 28.85
C PRO A 144 -9.08 -13.88 29.47
N LYS A 145 -9.31 -14.99 30.17
CA LYS A 145 -8.20 -15.87 30.59
C LYS A 145 -7.64 -16.60 29.37
N ARG A 146 -6.39 -17.06 29.42
CA ARG A 146 -5.73 -17.76 28.30
C ARG A 146 -6.59 -18.86 27.66
N GLY A 147 -7.27 -19.70 28.45
CA GLY A 147 -8.16 -20.74 27.93
C GLY A 147 -9.42 -20.21 27.24
N GLU A 148 -9.99 -19.11 27.74
CA GLU A 148 -11.14 -18.43 27.12
C GLU A 148 -10.71 -17.73 25.81
N LEU A 149 -9.52 -17.12 25.80
CA LEU A 149 -8.95 -16.51 24.60
C LEU A 149 -8.67 -17.55 23.51
N GLN A 150 -8.15 -18.72 23.86
CA GLN A 150 -7.94 -19.82 22.92
C GLN A 150 -9.26 -20.33 22.31
N GLN A 151 -10.34 -20.39 23.10
CA GLN A 151 -11.67 -20.75 22.59
C GLN A 151 -12.23 -19.68 21.65
N LEU A 152 -12.07 -18.39 21.99
CA LEU A 152 -12.50 -17.28 21.15
C LEU A 152 -11.72 -17.24 19.83
N LEU A 153 -10.41 -17.50 19.87
CA LEU A 153 -9.56 -17.61 18.68
C LEU A 153 -9.92 -18.84 17.83
N GLY A 154 -10.22 -19.98 18.48
CA GLY A 154 -10.71 -21.17 17.80
C GLY A 154 -12.04 -20.95 17.08
N ALA A 155 -12.96 -20.20 17.68
CA ALA A 155 -14.24 -19.84 17.06
C ALA A 155 -14.13 -18.83 15.91
N LEU A 156 -12.96 -18.19 15.72
CA LEU A 156 -12.66 -17.32 14.58
C LEU A 156 -12.10 -18.07 13.37
N VAL A 157 -11.72 -19.34 13.56
CA VAL A 157 -11.38 -20.26 12.47
C VAL A 157 -12.68 -20.90 12.01
N PRO A 158 -13.06 -20.81 10.73
CA PRO A 158 -14.26 -21.49 10.24
C PRO A 158 -14.03 -23.01 10.33
N ASP A 159 -14.79 -23.68 11.20
CA ASP A 159 -14.77 -25.15 11.30
C ASP A 159 -15.31 -25.76 10.01
N VAL A 160 -14.51 -26.66 9.46
CA VAL A 160 -14.96 -27.72 8.55
C VAL A 160 -15.91 -28.61 9.35
N ASP A 161 -17.10 -28.84 8.79
CA ASP A 161 -18.26 -29.57 9.34
C ASP A 161 -17.97 -30.65 10.40
N ASP A 162 -18.85 -30.74 11.42
CA ASP A 162 -19.40 -32.04 11.76
C ASP A 162 -20.77 -31.99 12.46
N SER A 163 -21.72 -32.74 11.89
CA SER A 163 -23.06 -32.94 12.38
C SER A 163 -23.17 -34.13 13.35
N ASN A 164 -23.65 -33.84 14.56
CA ASN A 164 -24.47 -34.68 15.45
C ASN A 164 -24.01 -36.07 15.96
N SER A 165 -23.65 -36.04 17.26
CA SER A 165 -24.36 -36.73 18.37
C SER A 165 -23.94 -38.13 18.87
N THR A 166 -23.63 -38.13 20.19
CA THR A 166 -23.95 -39.12 21.25
C THR A 166 -23.16 -40.44 21.41
N SER A 167 -22.40 -40.48 22.53
CA SER A 167 -22.56 -41.39 23.69
C SER A 167 -21.32 -42.18 24.14
N LEU A 168 -21.03 -42.02 25.45
CA LEU A 168 -20.38 -42.89 26.45
C LEU A 168 -19.30 -43.91 26.03
N GLY A 169 -18.17 -43.86 26.78
CA GLY A 169 -17.63 -45.08 27.40
C GLY A 169 -16.12 -45.33 27.30
N SER A 170 -15.41 -44.96 28.37
CA SER A 170 -14.23 -45.62 28.97
C SER A 170 -13.00 -46.05 28.13
N SER A 171 -11.85 -45.60 28.65
CA SER A 171 -10.58 -46.32 28.86
C SER A 171 -9.76 -46.75 27.63
N GLY A 172 -8.54 -46.20 27.55
CA GLY A 172 -7.49 -46.75 26.71
C GLY A 172 -6.44 -45.70 26.32
N MET A 173 -5.31 -45.70 27.03
CA MET A 173 -4.04 -45.16 26.53
C MET A 173 -3.81 -45.64 25.08
N ILE A 174 -3.40 -44.72 24.20
CA ILE A 174 -2.21 -44.84 23.33
C ILE A 174 -1.83 -43.43 22.90
N THR A 175 -0.57 -43.11 23.16
CA THR A 175 0.18 -41.96 22.68
C THR A 175 0.48 -42.11 21.19
N GLU A 176 0.02 -41.20 20.35
CA GLU A 176 0.69 -40.87 19.08
C GLU A 176 0.72 -39.36 18.89
N GLY A 177 1.92 -38.84 18.66
CA GLY A 177 2.22 -37.43 18.64
C GLY A 177 1.58 -36.72 17.46
N GLY A 178 0.75 -35.72 17.77
CA GLY A 178 0.36 -34.72 16.80
C GLY A 178 1.61 -34.01 16.29
N ALA A 179 1.88 -34.12 14.99
CA ALA A 179 2.81 -33.26 14.30
C ALA A 179 2.29 -31.82 14.43
N LEU A 180 2.85 -31.08 15.38
CA LEU A 180 2.74 -29.64 15.46
C LEU A 180 3.28 -29.13 14.12
N HIS A 181 2.41 -28.71 13.20
CA HIS A 181 2.84 -28.03 11.97
C HIS A 181 3.70 -26.84 12.40
N SER A 182 5.02 -26.99 12.32
CA SER A 182 5.95 -25.90 12.65
C SER A 182 5.72 -24.82 11.62
N THR A 183 5.08 -23.72 12.02
CA THR A 183 4.92 -22.54 11.17
C THR A 183 6.31 -22.12 10.70
N VAL A 184 6.57 -22.27 9.40
CA VAL A 184 7.86 -21.89 8.82
C VAL A 184 7.91 -20.37 8.84
N GLU A 185 8.90 -19.79 9.53
CA GLU A 185 9.11 -18.35 9.54
C GLU A 185 10.01 -17.93 8.39
N ILE A 186 9.60 -16.89 7.67
CA ILE A 186 10.33 -16.31 6.54
C ILE A 186 10.68 -14.84 6.83
N SER A 187 11.79 -14.38 6.26
CA SER A 187 12.19 -12.98 6.34
C SER A 187 11.43 -12.14 5.31
N ALA A 188 10.93 -10.99 5.73
CA ALA A 188 10.22 -10.04 4.86
C ALA A 188 10.48 -8.59 5.30
N LEU A 189 10.45 -7.67 4.33
CA LEU A 189 10.37 -6.24 4.59
C LEU A 189 8.91 -5.84 4.75
N ARG A 190 8.49 -5.60 5.99
CA ARG A 190 7.09 -5.36 6.35
C ARG A 190 6.90 -3.97 6.93
N ALA A 191 5.84 -3.30 6.49
CA ALA A 191 5.30 -2.08 7.07
C ALA A 191 4.13 -2.41 8.01
N THR A 192 4.03 -1.70 9.12
CA THR A 192 2.92 -1.81 10.07
C THR A 192 2.43 -0.43 10.49
N CYS A 193 1.12 -0.22 10.41
CA CYS A 193 0.41 0.97 10.87
C CYS A 193 -0.74 0.54 11.80
N ARG A 194 -1.11 1.37 12.78
CA ARG A 194 -2.27 1.10 13.65
C ARG A 194 -3.57 1.61 13.03
N CYS A 195 -3.47 2.66 12.22
CA CYS A 195 -4.56 3.21 11.41
C CYS A 195 -4.00 3.85 10.12
N ASP A 196 -4.90 4.29 9.25
CA ASP A 196 -4.55 4.80 7.92
C ASP A 196 -3.82 6.15 7.96
N GLU A 197 -3.86 6.84 9.10
CA GLU A 197 -3.20 8.14 9.32
C GLU A 197 -1.77 8.00 9.89
N ASP A 198 -1.37 6.79 10.28
CA ASP A 198 -0.05 6.56 10.87
C ASP A 198 1.04 6.45 9.80
N SER A 199 2.20 7.06 10.07
CA SER A 199 3.42 6.72 9.34
C SER A 199 3.83 5.28 9.65
N PRO A 200 4.10 4.45 8.63
CA PRO A 200 4.45 3.05 8.82
C PRO A 200 5.76 2.88 9.56
N LEU A 201 5.75 1.99 10.56
CA LEU A 201 6.96 1.40 11.08
C LEU A 201 7.39 0.28 10.13
N VAL A 202 8.54 0.44 9.47
CA VAL A 202 9.07 -0.55 8.53
C VAL A 202 10.23 -1.30 9.14
N SER A 203 10.20 -2.63 9.07
CA SER A 203 11.28 -3.48 9.57
C SER A 203 11.46 -4.72 8.70
N CYS A 204 12.70 -5.22 8.64
CA CYS A 204 12.98 -6.57 8.16
C CYS A 204 12.67 -7.52 9.32
N SER A 205 11.57 -8.27 9.23
CA SER A 205 11.06 -9.12 10.31
C SER A 205 10.83 -10.55 9.84
N ARG A 206 10.78 -11.48 10.79
CA ARG A 206 10.34 -12.86 10.52
C ARG A 206 8.82 -12.92 10.63
N ILE A 207 8.17 -13.43 9.61
CA ILE A 207 6.71 -13.60 9.52
C ILE A 207 6.39 -15.06 9.22
N ALA A 208 5.17 -15.48 9.57
CA ALA A 208 4.69 -16.79 9.17
C ALA A 208 4.63 -16.90 7.63
N CYS A 209 5.19 -17.98 7.09
CA CYS A 209 5.06 -18.31 5.68
C CYS A 209 3.62 -18.74 5.40
N GLU A 210 2.95 -18.04 4.49
CA GLU A 210 1.60 -18.37 4.06
C GLU A 210 1.55 -19.79 3.45
N ILE A 211 0.43 -20.47 3.65
CA ILE A 211 0.18 -21.80 3.07
C ILE A 211 -0.63 -21.58 1.80
N ALA A 212 -0.15 -22.09 0.67
CA ALA A 212 -0.89 -21.99 -0.59
C ALA A 212 -2.25 -22.69 -0.45
N ALA A 213 -3.33 -21.95 -0.72
CA ALA A 213 -4.67 -22.50 -0.82
C ALA A 213 -4.92 -23.08 -2.22
N LYS A 214 -6.08 -23.71 -2.41
CA LYS A 214 -6.50 -24.27 -3.70
C LYS A 214 -6.47 -23.21 -4.81
N GLY A 215 -5.80 -23.49 -5.92
CA GLY A 215 -5.64 -22.56 -7.04
C GLY A 215 -4.52 -21.54 -6.86
N GLU A 216 -3.74 -21.64 -5.77
CA GLU A 216 -2.58 -20.79 -5.51
C GLU A 216 -1.27 -21.58 -5.61
N ALA A 217 -0.18 -20.85 -5.76
CA ALA A 217 1.17 -21.36 -5.73
C ALA A 217 1.99 -20.61 -4.70
N LYS A 218 2.84 -21.35 -3.96
CA LYS A 218 3.92 -20.75 -3.18
C LYS A 218 5.13 -20.62 -4.07
N VAL A 219 5.66 -19.41 -4.14
CA VAL A 219 6.80 -19.07 -4.97
C VAL A 219 7.94 -18.61 -4.08
N LYS A 220 9.09 -19.25 -4.21
CA LYS A 220 10.34 -18.78 -3.60
C LYS A 220 10.86 -17.61 -4.43
N VAL A 221 10.94 -16.42 -3.84
CA VAL A 221 11.43 -15.24 -4.54
C VAL A 221 12.96 -15.37 -4.71
N LEU A 222 13.44 -15.23 -5.94
CA LEU A 222 14.88 -15.15 -6.23
C LEU A 222 15.36 -13.72 -6.14
N ARG A 223 14.58 -12.81 -6.76
CA ARG A 223 14.86 -11.38 -6.81
C ARG A 223 13.57 -10.60 -6.88
N ALA A 224 13.53 -9.46 -6.19
CA ALA A 224 12.44 -8.50 -6.23
C ALA A 224 12.93 -7.11 -6.60
N ALA A 225 12.03 -6.29 -7.14
CA ALA A 225 12.27 -4.89 -7.43
C ALA A 225 11.60 -4.03 -6.35
N ALA A 226 12.39 -3.17 -5.68
CA ALA A 226 11.90 -2.15 -4.80
C ALA A 226 11.87 -0.79 -5.52
N SER A 227 10.74 -0.10 -5.41
CA SER A 227 10.36 1.10 -6.15
C SER A 227 10.49 2.38 -5.31
N LEU A 228 10.23 3.52 -5.96
CA LEU A 228 10.09 4.81 -5.26
C LEU A 228 8.97 4.76 -4.21
N LEU A 229 7.85 4.09 -4.49
CA LEU A 229 6.77 3.92 -3.52
C LEU A 229 7.26 3.18 -2.26
N ASP A 230 8.01 2.08 -2.43
CA ASP A 230 8.59 1.32 -1.32
C ASP A 230 9.55 2.19 -0.48
N ALA A 231 10.33 3.06 -1.12
CA ALA A 231 11.20 4.00 -0.41
C ALA A 231 10.43 5.10 0.33
N GLN A 232 9.37 5.63 -0.26
CA GLN A 232 8.51 6.63 0.39
C GLN A 232 7.79 6.02 1.61
N ILE A 233 7.34 4.77 1.52
CA ILE A 233 6.83 3.99 2.66
C ILE A 233 7.92 3.81 3.73
N CYS A 234 9.12 3.35 3.36
CA CYS A 234 10.25 3.18 4.29
C CYS A 234 10.67 4.46 5.03
N ARG A 235 10.29 5.63 4.52
CA ARG A 235 10.58 6.96 5.09
C ARG A 235 9.38 7.59 5.80
N GLY A 236 8.26 6.87 5.89
CA GLY A 236 7.05 7.35 6.54
C GLY A 236 6.28 8.42 5.75
N LYS A 237 6.56 8.60 4.45
CA LYS A 237 5.88 9.58 3.59
C LYS A 237 4.51 9.11 3.10
N ILE A 238 4.32 7.79 3.01
CA ILE A 238 3.03 7.17 2.68
C ILE A 238 2.43 6.65 3.98
N LEU A 239 1.29 7.20 4.36
CA LEU A 239 0.59 6.82 5.60
C LEU A 239 -0.25 5.55 5.38
N GLY A 240 -0.56 4.84 6.46
CA GLY A 240 -1.53 3.74 6.46
C GLY A 240 -1.08 2.42 5.83
N ARG A 241 0.15 2.34 5.30
CA ARG A 241 0.64 1.10 4.69
C ARG A 241 0.86 0.00 5.74
N ASN A 242 0.12 -1.11 5.62
CA ASN A 242 0.31 -2.31 6.45
C ASN A 242 0.43 -3.59 5.61
N GLY A 243 1.57 -4.28 5.69
CA GLY A 243 1.87 -5.48 4.90
C GLY A 243 3.31 -5.57 4.41
N VAL A 244 3.63 -6.65 3.69
CA VAL A 244 4.92 -6.88 3.04
C VAL A 244 5.04 -6.00 1.80
N LEU A 245 6.19 -5.35 1.62
CA LEU A 245 6.45 -4.40 0.52
C LEU A 245 6.85 -5.10 -0.79
N GLY A 246 6.92 -4.34 -1.89
CA GLY A 246 7.35 -4.82 -3.21
C GLY A 246 6.25 -5.46 -4.06
N ARG A 247 6.17 -5.02 -5.32
CA ARG A 247 5.14 -5.46 -6.28
C ARG A 247 5.64 -6.36 -7.41
N SER A 248 6.94 -6.37 -7.68
CA SER A 248 7.54 -7.07 -8.81
C SER A 248 8.66 -8.00 -8.35
N PHE A 249 8.73 -9.18 -8.96
CA PHE A 249 9.70 -10.21 -8.63
C PHE A 249 9.87 -11.22 -9.74
N VAL A 250 10.97 -11.97 -9.65
CA VAL A 250 11.15 -13.27 -10.30
C VAL A 250 11.41 -14.32 -9.23
N GLY A 251 10.76 -15.48 -9.36
CA GLY A 251 10.82 -16.55 -8.36
C GLY A 251 10.66 -17.93 -8.98
N VAL A 252 10.71 -18.96 -8.15
CA VAL A 252 10.53 -20.37 -8.54
C VAL A 252 9.37 -20.97 -7.77
N VAL A 253 8.46 -21.63 -8.47
CA VAL A 253 7.32 -22.31 -7.84
C VAL A 253 7.83 -23.47 -6.99
N THR A 254 7.54 -23.44 -5.68
CA THR A 254 7.96 -24.49 -4.73
C THR A 254 6.80 -25.32 -4.21
N GLU A 255 5.57 -24.81 -4.26
CA GLU A 255 4.35 -25.56 -3.95
C GLU A 255 3.26 -25.12 -4.93
N LEU A 256 2.43 -26.05 -5.38
CA LEU A 256 1.32 -25.80 -6.30
C LEU A 256 0.10 -26.57 -5.81
N GLN A 257 -1.02 -25.88 -5.58
CA GLN A 257 -2.28 -26.52 -5.21
C GLN A 257 -3.24 -26.48 -6.40
N SER A 258 -3.39 -27.61 -7.08
CA SER A 258 -4.24 -27.70 -8.28
C SER A 258 -5.74 -27.52 -7.94
N PRO A 259 -6.53 -26.88 -8.82
CA PRO A 259 -7.99 -26.89 -8.68
C PRO A 259 -8.54 -28.33 -8.78
N ASN A 260 -9.67 -28.62 -8.14
CA ASN A 260 -10.26 -29.96 -8.12
C ASN A 260 -10.76 -30.33 -9.53
N TYR A 261 -10.53 -31.58 -9.91
CA TYR A 261 -10.82 -32.21 -11.20
C TYR A 261 -12.28 -32.18 -11.70
N THR A 262 -13.21 -31.52 -11.00
CA THR A 262 -14.65 -31.55 -11.35
C THR A 262 -15.17 -30.35 -12.14
N ASP A 263 -14.39 -29.28 -12.31
CA ASP A 263 -14.73 -28.16 -13.20
C ASP A 263 -13.74 -28.09 -14.36
N VAL A 264 -13.93 -28.97 -15.35
CA VAL A 264 -13.14 -28.94 -16.59
C VAL A 264 -13.99 -28.32 -17.69
N VAL A 265 -13.76 -27.02 -17.93
CA VAL A 265 -13.29 -26.64 -19.26
C VAL A 265 -11.81 -26.38 -19.08
N ALA A 266 -10.97 -27.20 -19.69
CA ALA A 266 -9.53 -27.20 -19.54
C ALA A 266 -8.94 -25.81 -19.83
N SER A 267 -8.72 -25.03 -18.77
CA SER A 267 -7.60 -24.07 -18.76
C SER A 267 -6.42 -24.89 -18.28
N GLU A 268 -5.63 -25.43 -19.22
CA GLU A 268 -4.32 -25.97 -18.91
C GLU A 268 -3.51 -24.85 -18.26
N THR A 269 -3.42 -24.83 -16.93
CA THR A 269 -2.52 -23.90 -16.24
C THR A 269 -1.10 -24.20 -16.70
N SER A 270 -0.48 -23.26 -17.41
CA SER A 270 0.85 -23.40 -18.01
C SER A 270 1.96 -23.57 -16.96
N VAL A 271 1.71 -23.11 -15.73
CA VAL A 271 2.65 -23.07 -14.61
C VAL A 271 2.76 -24.43 -13.91
N LYS A 272 3.99 -24.90 -13.71
CA LYS A 272 4.35 -26.16 -13.05
C LYS A 272 5.26 -25.92 -11.85
N LEU A 273 5.40 -26.96 -11.03
CA LEU A 273 6.39 -26.99 -9.97
C LEU A 273 7.80 -26.79 -10.56
N PHE A 274 8.61 -25.97 -9.90
CA PHE A 274 9.96 -25.55 -10.33
C PHE A 274 10.02 -24.63 -11.55
N ASP A 275 8.90 -24.20 -12.11
CA ASP A 275 8.93 -23.14 -13.11
C ASP A 275 9.41 -21.84 -12.49
N LYS A 276 10.25 -21.13 -13.26
CA LYS A 276 10.60 -19.75 -12.96
C LYS A 276 9.44 -18.87 -13.39
N VAL A 277 8.96 -18.00 -12.51
CA VAL A 277 7.76 -17.19 -12.75
C VAL A 277 7.97 -15.73 -12.36
N VAL A 278 7.23 -14.86 -13.03
CA VAL A 278 6.89 -13.50 -12.58
C VAL A 278 5.38 -13.48 -12.31
N ALA A 279 4.86 -12.39 -11.74
CA ALA A 279 3.43 -12.23 -11.57
C ALA A 279 2.96 -10.84 -12.00
N SER A 280 1.70 -10.76 -12.42
CA SER A 280 1.01 -9.47 -12.44
C SER A 280 0.71 -9.03 -11.01
N PRO A 281 0.94 -7.75 -10.67
CA PRO A 281 0.66 -7.21 -9.35
C PRO A 281 -0.85 -7.11 -9.07
N TYR A 282 -1.67 -7.07 -10.12
CA TYR A 282 -3.13 -6.98 -10.02
C TYR A 282 -3.74 -8.33 -9.66
N LEU A 283 -4.25 -8.49 -8.45
CA LEU A 283 -4.91 -9.73 -8.04
C LEU A 283 -6.26 -9.86 -8.74
N ALA A 284 -6.53 -11.06 -9.28
CA ALA A 284 -7.86 -11.40 -9.72
C ALA A 284 -8.81 -11.38 -8.51
N ASN A 285 -9.83 -10.53 -8.55
CA ASN A 285 -10.93 -10.66 -7.61
C ASN A 285 -11.49 -12.08 -7.76
N ALA A 286 -11.37 -12.90 -6.71
CA ALA A 286 -12.10 -14.16 -6.65
C ALA A 286 -13.57 -13.84 -6.94
N PRO A 287 -14.28 -14.62 -7.78
CA PRO A 287 -15.68 -14.40 -8.02
C PRO A 287 -16.40 -14.47 -6.67
N THR A 288 -16.86 -13.34 -6.17
CA THR A 288 -17.73 -13.31 -5.00
C THR A 288 -18.99 -14.03 -5.43
N ILE A 289 -19.23 -15.23 -4.89
CA ILE A 289 -20.48 -15.97 -5.08
C ILE A 289 -21.59 -15.08 -4.51
N LYS A 290 -22.22 -14.27 -5.36
CA LYS A 290 -23.51 -13.69 -5.04
C LYS A 290 -24.47 -14.86 -5.04
N GLN A 291 -24.99 -15.22 -3.87
CA GLN A 291 -26.09 -16.16 -3.76
C GLN A 291 -27.22 -15.68 -4.69
N GLU A 292 -27.45 -16.45 -5.74
CA GLU A 292 -28.48 -16.24 -6.73
C GLU A 292 -29.84 -16.26 -6.03
N HIS A 293 -30.58 -15.17 -6.11
CA HIS A 293 -32.02 -15.23 -6.31
C HIS A 293 -32.41 -14.06 -7.23
N GLN A 294 -32.82 -14.44 -8.44
CA GLN A 294 -33.78 -13.78 -9.35
C GLN A 294 -33.26 -13.37 -10.73
N GLU A 295 -33.62 -14.27 -11.66
CA GLU A 295 -34.21 -14.05 -12.97
C GLU A 295 -33.34 -13.55 -14.15
N ILE A 296 -33.41 -14.38 -15.19
CA ILE A 296 -32.67 -14.36 -16.44
C ILE A 296 -33.13 -13.17 -17.27
N HIS A 297 -32.26 -12.17 -17.42
CA HIS A 297 -32.26 -11.30 -18.59
C HIS A 297 -30.83 -11.21 -19.15
N PHE A 298 -30.67 -11.71 -20.37
CA PHE A 298 -29.43 -11.62 -21.15
C PHE A 298 -29.20 -10.14 -21.55
N ASP A 299 -28.23 -9.50 -20.91
CA ASP A 299 -27.63 -8.23 -21.35
C ASP A 299 -26.10 -8.40 -21.33
N PRO A 300 -25.37 -8.25 -22.47
CA PRO A 300 -23.94 -8.50 -22.56
C PRO A 300 -23.12 -7.26 -22.15
N THR A 301 -23.43 -6.67 -21.01
CA THR A 301 -22.60 -5.63 -20.40
C THR A 301 -22.26 -6.01 -18.96
N PRO A 302 -20.99 -6.27 -18.61
CA PRO A 302 -20.61 -6.51 -17.24
C PRO A 302 -20.72 -5.18 -16.50
N HIS A 303 -21.81 -4.99 -15.75
CA HIS A 303 -21.90 -3.91 -14.78
C HIS A 303 -20.84 -4.12 -13.69
N ILE A 304 -19.74 -3.38 -13.81
CA ILE A 304 -18.63 -3.30 -12.86
C ILE A 304 -19.18 -2.68 -11.57
N SER A 305 -19.45 -3.50 -10.57
CA SER A 305 -19.64 -3.02 -9.20
C SER A 305 -18.25 -2.74 -8.60
N ASP A 306 -17.93 -1.46 -8.41
CA ASP A 306 -16.93 -0.89 -7.49
C ASP A 306 -15.74 -1.82 -7.15
N GLY A 307 -14.93 -2.14 -8.17
CA GLY A 307 -13.81 -3.08 -8.05
C GLY A 307 -12.50 -2.34 -7.86
N SER A 308 -12.10 -2.04 -6.63
CA SER A 308 -10.71 -1.72 -6.35
C SER A 308 -9.86 -2.95 -6.69
N SER A 309 -9.01 -2.85 -7.71
CA SER A 309 -8.04 -3.90 -8.00
C SER A 309 -7.02 -3.95 -6.88
N SER A 310 -7.01 -5.06 -6.13
CA SER A 310 -6.01 -5.29 -5.09
C SER A 310 -4.65 -5.51 -5.74
N CYS A 311 -3.61 -4.84 -5.22
CA CYS A 311 -2.29 -4.82 -5.80
C CYS A 311 -1.25 -5.32 -4.80
N ILE A 312 -0.50 -6.35 -5.20
CA ILE A 312 0.56 -6.98 -4.40
C ILE A 312 1.60 -5.93 -4.02
N GLY A 313 1.99 -5.90 -2.73
CA GLY A 313 2.99 -4.97 -2.21
C GLY A 313 2.51 -3.54 -2.02
N VAL A 314 1.32 -3.20 -2.54
CA VAL A 314 0.74 -1.86 -2.50
C VAL A 314 -0.47 -1.85 -1.56
N SER A 315 -1.64 -2.29 -2.02
CA SER A 315 -2.89 -2.27 -1.26
C SER A 315 -3.13 -3.55 -0.46
N THR A 316 -2.42 -4.64 -0.75
CA THR A 316 -2.56 -5.92 -0.03
C THR A 316 -1.59 -6.05 1.14
N SER A 317 -1.90 -6.97 2.06
CA SER A 317 -0.98 -7.41 3.11
C SER A 317 0.22 -8.20 2.58
N SER A 318 0.06 -8.90 1.45
CA SER A 318 1.12 -9.66 0.78
C SER A 318 1.96 -8.77 -0.15
N GLY A 319 3.21 -9.16 -0.38
CA GLY A 319 4.22 -8.42 -1.14
C GLY A 319 5.44 -9.28 -1.47
N THR A 320 6.31 -8.77 -2.34
CA THR A 320 7.38 -9.56 -2.96
C THR A 320 8.76 -9.35 -2.33
N LEU A 321 8.95 -8.36 -1.45
CA LEU A 321 10.14 -8.18 -0.64
C LEU A 321 10.14 -9.14 0.56
N ALA A 322 9.96 -10.43 0.26
CA ALA A 322 9.94 -11.56 1.19
C ALA A 322 10.56 -12.80 0.55
N GLU A 323 11.04 -13.75 1.35
CA GLU A 323 11.66 -14.99 0.83
C GLU A 323 10.68 -15.85 0.01
N TYR A 324 9.39 -15.79 0.36
CA TYR A 324 8.31 -16.47 -0.34
C TYR A 324 7.11 -15.55 -0.48
N VAL A 325 6.33 -15.77 -1.54
CA VAL A 325 5.03 -15.15 -1.78
C VAL A 325 4.04 -16.23 -2.21
N VAL A 326 2.79 -16.13 -1.76
CA VAL A 326 1.69 -17.01 -2.19
C VAL A 326 0.76 -16.19 -3.08
N LEU A 327 0.51 -16.67 -4.30
CA LEU A 327 -0.29 -15.97 -5.30
C LEU A 327 -1.22 -16.93 -6.05
N PRO A 328 -2.36 -16.45 -6.58
CA PRO A 328 -3.18 -17.22 -7.51
C PRO A 328 -2.34 -17.68 -8.70
N VAL A 329 -2.52 -18.93 -9.13
CA VAL A 329 -1.81 -19.46 -10.32
C VAL A 329 -2.14 -18.64 -11.57
N SER A 330 -3.36 -18.08 -11.66
CA SER A 330 -3.80 -17.19 -12.73
C SER A 330 -3.04 -15.87 -12.80
N ASN A 331 -2.31 -15.50 -11.75
CA ASN A 331 -1.49 -14.30 -11.71
C ASN A 331 -0.05 -14.55 -12.19
N LEU A 332 0.35 -15.81 -12.34
CA LEU A 332 1.72 -16.21 -12.64
C LEU A 332 1.93 -16.44 -14.13
N SER A 333 3.07 -15.94 -14.64
CA SER A 333 3.56 -16.22 -15.99
C SER A 333 4.94 -16.86 -15.92
N VAL A 334 5.15 -17.91 -16.72
CA VAL A 334 6.43 -18.62 -16.79
C VAL A 334 7.46 -17.77 -17.51
N VAL A 335 8.61 -17.54 -16.87
CA VAL A 335 9.73 -16.79 -17.42
C VAL A 335 10.49 -17.67 -18.42
N PRO A 336 10.57 -17.29 -19.71
CA PRO A 336 11.37 -18.03 -20.68
C PRO A 336 12.84 -18.07 -20.27
N ALA A 337 13.53 -19.19 -20.54
CA ALA A 337 14.93 -19.37 -20.16
C ALA A 337 15.89 -18.29 -20.73
N ALA A 338 15.49 -17.66 -21.84
CA ALA A 338 16.23 -16.58 -22.47
C ALA A 338 16.13 -15.23 -21.73
N VAL A 339 15.18 -15.05 -20.81
CA VAL A 339 15.02 -13.82 -20.02
C VAL A 339 15.91 -13.90 -18.78
N PRO A 340 16.91 -13.02 -18.63
CA PRO A 340 17.68 -12.90 -17.40
C PRO A 340 16.82 -12.46 -16.21
N ASP A 341 17.14 -12.97 -15.02
CA ASP A 341 16.37 -12.72 -13.79
C ASP A 341 16.25 -11.22 -13.44
N ASP A 342 17.25 -10.40 -13.76
CA ASP A 342 17.18 -8.95 -13.56
C ASP A 342 16.18 -8.29 -14.51
N LEU A 343 16.24 -8.63 -15.80
CA LEU A 343 15.33 -8.07 -16.80
C LEU A 343 13.88 -8.52 -16.60
N ALA A 344 13.65 -9.71 -16.04
CA ALA A 344 12.31 -10.20 -15.70
C ALA A 344 11.57 -9.25 -14.72
N LEU A 345 12.28 -8.45 -13.92
CA LEU A 345 11.68 -7.47 -13.01
C LEU A 345 10.90 -6.36 -13.73
N LEU A 346 11.18 -6.14 -15.02
CA LEU A 346 10.52 -5.13 -15.86
C LEU A 346 9.26 -5.68 -16.56
N ALA A 347 8.94 -6.96 -16.40
CA ALA A 347 7.85 -7.61 -17.15
C ALA A 347 6.49 -6.96 -16.91
N ASP A 348 6.19 -6.63 -15.65
CA ASP A 348 4.95 -5.95 -15.26
C ASP A 348 4.84 -4.55 -15.91
N ASP A 349 5.88 -3.73 -15.84
CA ASP A 349 5.88 -2.40 -16.50
C ASP A 349 5.75 -2.51 -18.02
N MET A 350 6.42 -3.49 -18.63
CA MET A 350 6.28 -3.76 -20.06
C MET A 350 4.88 -4.25 -20.45
N SER A 351 4.18 -5.00 -19.59
CA SER A 351 2.79 -5.38 -19.84
C SER A 351 1.87 -4.16 -19.94
N VAL A 352 2.11 -3.13 -19.12
CA VAL A 352 1.37 -1.86 -19.18
C VAL A 352 1.74 -1.06 -20.42
N VAL A 353 3.03 -1.03 -20.81
CA VAL A 353 3.45 -0.44 -22.09
C VAL A 353 2.68 -1.06 -23.25
N PHE A 354 2.53 -2.39 -23.29
CA PHE A 354 1.79 -3.08 -24.36
C PHE A 354 0.30 -2.77 -24.34
N SER A 355 -0.29 -2.61 -23.15
CA SER A 355 -1.70 -2.21 -23.04
C SER A 355 -1.93 -0.81 -23.61
N ILE A 356 -1.04 0.14 -23.28
CA ILE A 356 -1.05 1.50 -23.84
C ILE A 356 -0.87 1.46 -25.35
N VAL A 357 0.14 0.73 -25.84
CA VAL A 357 0.43 0.60 -27.28
C VAL A 357 -0.76 0.03 -28.04
N SER A 358 -1.47 -0.95 -27.49
CA SER A 358 -2.68 -1.52 -28.09
C SER A 358 -3.74 -0.44 -28.33
N GLU A 359 -3.98 0.43 -27.34
CA GLU A 359 -4.92 1.55 -27.47
C GLU A 359 -4.46 2.61 -28.50
N LEU A 360 -3.16 2.86 -28.62
CA LEU A 360 -2.58 3.78 -29.61
C LEU A 360 -2.66 3.20 -31.03
N GLN A 361 -2.33 1.92 -31.21
CA GLN A 361 -2.34 1.23 -32.49
C GLN A 361 -3.75 1.12 -33.07
N ARG A 362 -4.74 0.79 -32.22
CA ARG A 362 -6.15 0.71 -32.63
C ARG A 362 -6.67 2.02 -33.23
N ARG A 363 -6.03 3.15 -32.89
CA ARG A 363 -6.39 4.50 -33.34
C ARG A 363 -5.46 5.07 -34.41
N ALA A 364 -4.49 4.30 -34.89
CA ALA A 364 -3.49 4.74 -35.86
C ALA A 364 -2.77 6.05 -35.44
N VAL A 365 -2.51 6.19 -34.15
CA VAL A 365 -1.86 7.37 -33.56
C VAL A 365 -0.42 7.50 -34.07
N THR A 366 0.02 8.72 -34.36
CA THR A 366 1.38 9.01 -34.87
C THR A 366 2.13 10.08 -34.09
N ARG A 367 1.42 10.97 -33.37
CA ARG A 367 1.97 12.02 -32.50
C ARG A 367 1.38 11.90 -31.12
N ILE A 368 2.25 11.75 -30.12
CA ILE A 368 1.83 11.52 -28.74
C ILE A 368 2.50 12.46 -27.76
N ALA A 369 1.77 12.74 -26.69
CA ALA A 369 2.33 13.28 -25.46
C ALA A 369 2.15 12.27 -24.33
N VAL A 370 3.18 12.09 -23.52
CA VAL A 370 3.13 11.32 -22.27
C VAL A 370 3.22 12.31 -21.11
N LEU A 371 2.24 12.28 -20.22
CA LEU A 371 2.28 13.03 -18.96
C LEU A 371 2.79 12.09 -17.88
N CYS A 372 3.86 12.45 -17.19
CA CYS A 372 4.41 11.62 -16.12
C CYS A 372 4.90 12.44 -14.92
N ASP A 373 5.01 11.76 -13.79
CA ASP A 373 5.55 12.22 -12.52
C ASP A 373 6.58 11.22 -12.01
N GLY A 374 7.20 11.48 -10.85
CA GLY A 374 8.31 10.68 -10.34
C GLY A 374 8.01 9.19 -10.18
N LEU A 375 6.76 8.83 -9.88
CA LEU A 375 6.34 7.43 -9.73
C LEU A 375 6.19 6.70 -11.07
N SER A 376 5.95 7.44 -12.16
CA SER A 376 5.67 6.89 -13.50
C SER A 376 6.81 7.10 -14.51
N VAL A 377 7.94 7.69 -14.12
CA VAL A 377 9.08 7.95 -15.02
C VAL A 377 9.63 6.68 -15.66
N ILE A 378 9.78 5.57 -14.92
CA ILE A 378 10.26 4.30 -15.51
C ILE A 378 9.30 3.83 -16.61
N LEU A 379 7.99 3.83 -16.34
CA LEU A 379 6.97 3.44 -17.32
C LEU A 379 6.98 4.36 -18.55
N SER A 380 7.10 5.67 -18.36
CA SER A 380 7.23 6.66 -19.44
C SER A 380 8.47 6.40 -20.31
N ASN A 381 9.62 6.13 -19.67
CA ASN A 381 10.87 5.83 -20.37
C ASN A 381 10.78 4.50 -21.15
N LEU A 382 10.15 3.46 -20.60
CA LEU A 382 9.93 2.18 -21.29
C LEU A 382 8.97 2.33 -22.48
N LEU A 383 7.88 3.09 -22.31
CA LEU A 383 6.91 3.39 -23.37
C LEU A 383 7.57 4.14 -24.52
N THR A 384 8.28 5.24 -24.23
CA THR A 384 8.95 6.04 -25.27
C THR A 384 10.06 5.27 -25.97
N ARG A 385 10.81 4.45 -25.22
CA ARG A 385 11.78 3.51 -25.79
C ARG A 385 11.12 2.57 -26.80
N TYR A 386 10.06 1.87 -26.39
CA TYR A 386 9.37 0.90 -27.25
C TYR A 386 8.76 1.58 -28.49
N LEU A 387 8.10 2.73 -28.29
CA LEU A 387 7.50 3.47 -29.40
C LEU A 387 8.55 3.92 -30.41
N HIS A 388 9.71 4.37 -29.95
CA HIS A 388 10.78 4.80 -30.83
C HIS A 388 11.43 3.62 -31.58
N GLN A 389 11.81 2.56 -30.86
CA GLN A 389 12.64 1.48 -31.42
C GLN A 389 11.84 0.41 -32.15
N ASP A 390 10.69 0.02 -31.60
CA ASP A 390 9.90 -1.12 -32.07
C ASP A 390 8.68 -0.65 -32.87
N ALA A 391 7.97 0.38 -32.40
CA ALA A 391 6.83 0.95 -33.13
C ALA A 391 7.23 2.03 -34.17
N GLN A 392 8.53 2.34 -34.28
CA GLN A 392 9.12 3.25 -35.28
C GLN A 392 8.54 4.68 -35.29
N PHE A 393 8.12 5.18 -34.12
CA PHE A 393 7.74 6.58 -33.97
C PHE A 393 8.98 7.48 -34.13
N ALA A 394 8.82 8.54 -34.91
CA ALA A 394 9.87 9.53 -35.07
C ALA A 394 10.02 10.34 -33.76
N PRO A 395 11.23 10.60 -33.25
CA PRO A 395 11.43 11.29 -31.96
C PRO A 395 10.73 12.64 -31.85
N GLN A 396 10.59 13.38 -32.96
CA GLN A 396 9.88 14.66 -33.01
C GLN A 396 8.37 14.55 -32.79
N ASN A 397 7.81 13.35 -32.88
CA ASN A 397 6.39 13.06 -32.65
C ASN A 397 6.14 12.50 -31.24
N LEU A 398 7.19 12.30 -30.44
CA LEU A 398 7.12 11.80 -29.08
C LEU A 398 7.44 12.95 -28.13
N HIS A 399 6.46 13.38 -27.35
CA HIS A 399 6.62 14.43 -26.35
C HIS A 399 6.42 13.85 -24.96
N VAL A 400 7.27 14.22 -24.00
CA VAL A 400 7.11 13.88 -22.59
C VAL A 400 7.00 15.16 -21.78
N PHE A 401 5.89 15.32 -21.07
CA PHE A 401 5.70 16.38 -20.10
C PHE A 401 5.86 15.79 -18.70
N THR A 402 6.88 16.25 -17.97
CA THR A 402 7.21 15.71 -16.65
C THR A 402 7.05 16.77 -15.56
N THR A 403 6.40 16.39 -14.45
CA THR A 403 6.38 17.20 -13.23
C THR A 403 7.59 16.96 -12.33
N SER A 404 8.39 15.93 -12.64
CA SER A 404 9.64 15.59 -11.94
C SER A 404 10.86 16.29 -12.53
N ASN A 405 12.02 16.12 -11.89
CA ASN A 405 13.27 16.71 -12.36
C ASN A 405 13.66 16.16 -13.74
N ILE A 406 14.14 17.05 -14.61
CA ILE A 406 14.48 16.82 -16.02
C ILE A 406 15.53 15.72 -16.18
N SER A 407 16.44 15.57 -15.22
CA SER A 407 17.49 14.54 -15.24
C SER A 407 16.96 13.11 -15.22
N SER A 408 15.69 12.93 -14.83
CA SER A 408 15.10 11.60 -14.63
C SER A 408 14.55 10.97 -15.94
N VAL A 409 14.28 11.77 -16.97
CA VAL A 409 13.64 11.29 -18.21
C VAL A 409 14.66 11.25 -19.35
N ARG A 410 14.67 10.16 -20.13
CA ARG A 410 15.62 9.97 -21.22
C ARG A 410 15.22 10.75 -22.47
N SER A 411 15.95 11.81 -22.78
CA SER A 411 15.71 12.68 -23.95
C SER A 411 16.12 12.08 -25.30
N GLN A 412 16.73 10.89 -25.33
CA GLN A 412 17.19 10.26 -26.58
C GLN A 412 16.04 9.77 -27.47
N HIS A 413 14.90 9.41 -26.88
CA HIS A 413 13.77 8.81 -27.59
C HIS A 413 12.61 9.79 -27.82
N ALA A 414 12.57 10.91 -27.10
CA ALA A 414 11.46 11.85 -27.10
C ALA A 414 11.89 13.28 -26.72
N SER A 415 11.10 14.26 -27.17
CA SER A 415 11.21 15.65 -26.72
C SER A 415 10.72 15.78 -25.29
N LEU A 416 11.59 16.21 -24.39
CA LEU A 416 11.27 16.39 -22.97
C LEU A 416 10.93 17.84 -22.65
N THR A 417 9.77 18.07 -22.05
CA THR A 417 9.32 19.37 -21.56
C THR A 417 9.00 19.29 -20.06
N PRO A 418 9.76 20.00 -19.20
CA PRO A 418 9.41 20.13 -17.80
C PRO A 418 8.14 20.96 -17.67
N LEU A 419 7.18 20.48 -16.89
CA LEU A 419 5.91 21.14 -16.70
C LEU A 419 5.46 21.01 -15.25
N ASP A 420 5.39 22.13 -14.54
CA ASP A 420 4.59 22.20 -13.33
C ASP A 420 3.13 22.39 -13.73
N ILE A 421 2.40 21.28 -13.71
CA ILE A 421 1.00 21.23 -14.15
C ILE A 421 0.05 22.01 -13.24
N TYR A 422 0.51 22.36 -12.04
CA TYR A 422 -0.24 23.15 -11.06
C TYR A 422 0.03 24.66 -11.22
N GLN A 423 0.92 25.07 -12.14
CA GLN A 423 1.21 26.47 -12.43
C GLN A 423 0.49 26.92 -13.71
N PRO A 424 -0.57 27.74 -13.63
CA PRO A 424 -1.37 28.13 -14.79
C PRO A 424 -0.55 28.79 -15.91
N ALA A 425 0.47 29.57 -15.54
CA ALA A 425 1.35 30.22 -16.51
C ALA A 425 2.22 29.21 -17.30
N ALA A 426 2.65 28.12 -16.67
CA ALA A 426 3.41 27.06 -17.34
C ALA A 426 2.50 26.28 -18.30
N VAL A 427 1.32 25.88 -17.82
CA VAL A 427 0.28 25.20 -18.63
C VAL A 427 -0.11 26.04 -19.85
N THR A 428 -0.43 27.33 -19.66
CA THR A 428 -0.85 28.22 -20.74
C THR A 428 0.20 28.34 -21.85
N ARG A 429 1.49 28.36 -21.50
CA ARG A 429 2.58 28.43 -22.49
C ARG A 429 2.64 27.20 -23.38
N VAL A 430 2.37 26.01 -22.82
CA VAL A 430 2.34 24.77 -23.60
C VAL A 430 1.07 24.69 -24.44
N LEU A 431 -0.09 25.02 -23.86
CA LEU A 431 -1.36 25.01 -24.59
C LEU A 431 -1.39 26.03 -25.75
N ALA A 432 -0.65 27.14 -25.66
CA ALA A 432 -0.47 28.06 -26.79
C ALA A 432 0.19 27.40 -28.03
N ARG A 433 0.86 26.25 -27.85
CA ARG A 433 1.49 25.46 -28.92
C ARG A 433 0.65 24.23 -29.32
N GLN A 434 -0.57 24.08 -28.82
CA GLN A 434 -1.43 22.92 -29.09
C GLN A 434 -1.53 22.62 -30.60
N THR A 435 -1.82 23.64 -31.41
CA THR A 435 -1.95 23.50 -32.88
C THR A 435 -0.63 23.15 -33.57
N GLU A 436 0.51 23.59 -33.01
CA GLU A 436 1.84 23.25 -33.52
C GLU A 436 2.19 21.79 -33.21
N LEU A 437 1.88 21.33 -32.00
CA LEU A 437 2.12 19.96 -31.55
C LEU A 437 1.19 18.97 -32.25
N ALA A 438 -0.08 19.36 -32.44
CA ALA A 438 -1.13 18.61 -33.14
C ALA A 438 -1.13 17.12 -32.77
N LEU A 439 -1.28 16.86 -31.46
CA LEU A 439 -1.13 15.55 -30.85
C LEU A 439 -2.38 14.70 -31.11
N ASP A 440 -2.18 13.50 -31.64
CA ASP A 440 -3.26 12.53 -31.88
C ASP A 440 -3.70 11.86 -30.57
N ALA A 441 -2.78 11.67 -29.63
CA ALA A 441 -3.09 11.14 -28.31
C ALA A 441 -2.27 11.76 -27.18
N VAL A 442 -2.87 11.76 -25.99
CA VAL A 442 -2.18 12.06 -24.72
C VAL A 442 -2.32 10.83 -23.82
N VAL A 443 -1.19 10.32 -23.32
CA VAL A 443 -1.14 9.24 -22.32
C VAL A 443 -0.90 9.88 -20.96
N ASP A 444 -1.92 9.86 -20.10
CA ASP A 444 -1.82 10.36 -18.73
C ASP A 444 -1.38 9.23 -17.79
N LEU A 445 -0.11 9.27 -17.37
CA LEU A 445 0.41 8.40 -16.34
C LEU A 445 0.31 9.00 -14.95
N ILE A 446 -0.07 10.28 -14.79
CA ILE A 446 -0.14 11.02 -13.52
C ILE A 446 -1.46 10.78 -12.80
N GLY A 447 -2.57 10.62 -13.54
CA GLY A 447 -3.86 10.24 -12.97
C GLY A 447 -4.46 11.27 -12.00
N SER A 448 -4.19 12.55 -12.21
CA SER A 448 -4.74 13.67 -11.43
C SER A 448 -5.78 14.47 -12.24
N GLU A 449 -6.65 15.22 -11.56
CA GLU A 449 -7.57 16.14 -12.24
C GLU A 449 -6.82 17.17 -13.10
N ALA A 450 -5.73 17.73 -12.58
CA ALA A 450 -4.91 18.70 -13.31
C ALA A 450 -4.28 18.09 -14.57
N SER A 451 -3.82 16.83 -14.50
CA SER A 451 -3.25 16.13 -15.66
C SER A 451 -4.29 15.74 -16.69
N THR A 452 -5.48 15.33 -16.25
CA THR A 452 -6.60 15.03 -17.13
C THR A 452 -7.15 16.28 -17.82
N GLU A 453 -7.30 17.40 -17.09
CA GLU A 453 -7.70 18.70 -17.66
C GLU A 453 -6.66 19.21 -18.66
N PHE A 454 -5.37 19.16 -18.30
CA PHE A 454 -4.30 19.53 -19.20
C PHE A 454 -4.25 18.64 -20.45
N GLY A 455 -4.32 17.32 -20.28
CA GLY A 455 -4.27 16.36 -21.37
C GLY A 455 -5.44 16.50 -22.34
N SER A 456 -6.66 16.65 -21.82
CA SER A 456 -7.84 16.91 -22.64
C SER A 456 -7.74 18.24 -23.39
N SER A 457 -7.14 19.27 -22.79
CA SER A 457 -6.88 20.56 -23.45
C SER A 457 -5.76 20.48 -24.50
N LEU A 458 -4.77 19.61 -24.30
CA LEU A 458 -3.56 19.51 -25.11
C LEU A 458 -3.73 18.63 -26.35
N VAL A 459 -4.47 17.52 -26.26
CA VAL A 459 -4.76 16.64 -27.41
C VAL A 459 -5.48 17.45 -28.50
N GLN A 460 -5.42 17.08 -29.78
CA GLN A 460 -6.21 17.74 -30.83
C GLN A 460 -7.68 17.28 -30.81
N SER A 461 -8.58 17.97 -31.53
CA SER A 461 -9.96 17.48 -31.72
C SER A 461 -9.97 16.14 -32.46
N MET A 462 -10.91 15.25 -32.12
CA MET A 462 -10.97 13.85 -32.55
C MET A 462 -9.75 13.00 -32.10
N GLY A 463 -8.93 13.52 -31.19
CA GLY A 463 -7.83 12.78 -30.60
C GLY A 463 -8.25 11.95 -29.39
N CYS A 464 -7.29 11.24 -28.82
CA CYS A 464 -7.53 10.32 -27.71
C CYS A 464 -6.79 10.70 -26.42
N LEU A 465 -7.47 10.61 -25.29
CA LEU A 465 -6.87 10.63 -23.96
C LEU A 465 -6.84 9.20 -23.40
N VAL A 466 -5.64 8.67 -23.16
CA VAL A 466 -5.41 7.36 -22.54
C VAL A 466 -5.08 7.57 -21.07
N LEU A 467 -5.97 7.17 -20.18
CA LEU A 467 -5.80 7.24 -18.73
C LEU A 467 -5.28 5.91 -18.19
N VAL A 468 -4.13 5.93 -17.53
CA VAL A 468 -3.50 4.72 -17.00
C VAL A 468 -3.73 4.61 -15.50
N ASP A 469 -4.21 3.46 -15.04
CA ASP A 469 -4.46 3.17 -13.64
C ASP A 469 -3.18 3.30 -12.79
N ARG A 470 -3.35 3.85 -11.58
CA ARG A 470 -2.27 4.12 -10.63
C ARG A 470 -2.29 3.24 -9.39
N SER A 471 -3.20 2.28 -9.27
CA SER A 471 -3.26 1.38 -8.11
C SER A 471 -2.00 0.52 -7.93
N ARG A 472 -1.14 0.42 -8.95
CA ARG A 472 0.20 -0.20 -8.87
C ARG A 472 1.32 0.74 -8.40
N LEU A 473 1.06 2.03 -8.30
CA LEU A 473 2.04 3.07 -7.93
C LEU A 473 1.63 3.86 -6.68
N GLU A 474 0.37 3.75 -6.24
CA GLU A 474 -0.19 4.50 -5.12
C GLU A 474 -1.05 3.59 -4.23
N LEU A 475 -1.00 3.83 -2.92
CA LEU A 475 -1.78 3.05 -1.94
C LEU A 475 -3.29 3.31 -2.07
N ASN A 476 -3.67 4.59 -2.19
CA ASN A 476 -5.05 5.06 -2.26
C ASN A 476 -5.22 5.93 -3.52
N PRO A 477 -5.13 5.35 -4.72
CA PRO A 477 -5.36 6.11 -5.94
C PRO A 477 -6.80 6.62 -5.98
N ARG A 478 -7.05 7.72 -6.69
CA ARG A 478 -8.42 8.19 -6.90
C ARG A 478 -9.20 7.17 -7.73
N SER A 479 -10.36 6.76 -7.24
CA SER A 479 -11.28 5.89 -7.98
C SER A 479 -12.03 6.64 -9.09
N THR A 480 -12.12 7.97 -9.01
CA THR A 480 -12.80 8.82 -9.98
C THR A 480 -12.02 10.10 -10.25
N ILE A 481 -12.01 10.55 -11.50
CA ILE A 481 -11.42 11.82 -11.92
C ILE A 481 -12.51 12.69 -12.56
N ALA A 482 -12.67 13.93 -12.08
CA ALA A 482 -13.57 14.88 -12.70
C ALA A 482 -13.04 15.32 -14.07
N MET A 483 -13.92 15.38 -15.07
CA MET A 483 -13.56 15.76 -16.44
C MET A 483 -14.60 16.71 -17.03
N ASP A 484 -14.15 17.71 -17.79
CA ASP A 484 -15.04 18.61 -18.52
C ASP A 484 -15.66 17.90 -19.75
N MET A 485 -16.86 17.36 -19.56
CA MET A 485 -17.60 16.67 -20.61
C MET A 485 -17.97 17.58 -21.78
N ASN A 486 -18.05 18.90 -21.59
CA ASN A 486 -18.31 19.80 -22.71
C ASN A 486 -17.12 19.79 -23.68
N SER A 487 -15.89 19.90 -23.16
CA SER A 487 -14.67 19.80 -23.96
C SER A 487 -14.55 18.45 -24.66
N VAL A 488 -14.85 17.34 -23.97
CA VAL A 488 -14.81 15.99 -24.54
C VAL A 488 -15.80 15.85 -25.70
N VAL A 489 -17.04 16.28 -25.52
CA VAL A 489 -18.10 16.14 -26.54
C VAL A 489 -17.88 17.08 -27.72
N VAL A 490 -17.64 18.38 -27.47
CA VAL A 490 -17.49 19.39 -28.54
C VAL A 490 -16.29 19.10 -29.43
N ARG A 491 -15.23 18.51 -28.86
CA ARG A 491 -14.00 18.22 -29.57
C ARG A 491 -13.90 16.75 -29.99
N GLU A 492 -14.97 15.97 -29.79
CA GLU A 492 -15.07 14.56 -30.16
C GLU A 492 -13.90 13.72 -29.64
N LEU A 493 -13.49 13.97 -28.39
CA LEU A 493 -12.36 13.25 -27.80
C LEU A 493 -12.76 11.83 -27.44
N GLU A 494 -11.89 10.88 -27.76
CA GLU A 494 -12.00 9.51 -27.25
C GLU A 494 -11.26 9.38 -25.92
N VAL A 495 -11.89 8.77 -24.91
CA VAL A 495 -11.24 8.47 -23.64
C VAL A 495 -11.09 6.96 -23.49
N ALA A 496 -9.86 6.50 -23.32
CA ALA A 496 -9.51 5.10 -23.07
C ALA A 496 -8.95 4.95 -21.66
N SER A 497 -9.21 3.82 -21.02
CA SER A 497 -8.64 3.48 -19.72
C SER A 497 -7.81 2.21 -19.83
N VAL A 498 -6.59 2.26 -19.29
CA VAL A 498 -5.69 1.11 -19.13
C VAL A 498 -5.64 0.77 -17.64
N TYR A 499 -6.33 -0.31 -17.24
CA TYR A 499 -6.46 -0.70 -15.83
C TYR A 499 -6.13 -2.18 -15.55
N ASP A 500 -6.06 -3.01 -16.59
CA ASP A 500 -5.66 -4.41 -16.48
C ASP A 500 -4.71 -4.77 -17.63
N SER A 501 -3.51 -5.22 -17.27
CA SER A 501 -2.47 -5.66 -18.21
C SER A 501 -2.05 -7.11 -18.01
N ARG A 502 -2.79 -7.88 -17.19
CA ARG A 502 -2.47 -9.28 -16.86
C ARG A 502 -2.29 -10.16 -18.09
N GLY A 503 -3.18 -10.01 -19.06
CA GLY A 503 -3.16 -10.78 -20.31
C GLY A 503 -1.96 -10.49 -21.22
N LEU A 504 -1.14 -9.49 -20.92
CA LEU A 504 0.01 -9.07 -21.73
C LEU A 504 1.36 -9.40 -21.07
N LEU A 505 1.35 -10.13 -19.95
CA LEU A 505 2.57 -10.46 -19.21
C LEU A 505 3.46 -11.43 -19.99
N ASP A 506 2.87 -12.39 -20.71
CA ASP A 506 3.60 -13.33 -21.56
C ASP A 506 4.24 -12.62 -22.77
N ASP A 507 3.51 -11.69 -23.39
CA ASP A 507 4.05 -10.86 -24.47
C ASP A 507 5.22 -10.00 -23.98
N ALA A 508 5.09 -9.41 -22.79
CA ALA A 508 6.15 -8.63 -22.16
C ALA A 508 7.41 -9.47 -21.92
N LEU A 509 7.26 -10.70 -21.43
CA LEU A 509 8.38 -11.64 -21.25
C LEU A 509 9.02 -12.02 -22.59
N GLN A 510 8.23 -12.25 -23.62
CA GLN A 510 8.73 -12.57 -24.95
C GLN A 510 9.52 -11.40 -25.56
N TYR A 511 9.05 -10.17 -25.36
CA TYR A 511 9.78 -8.97 -25.74
C TYR A 511 11.10 -8.84 -24.97
N LEU A 512 11.09 -9.03 -23.65
CA LEU A 512 12.31 -8.99 -22.85
C LEU A 512 13.31 -10.07 -23.27
N ALA A 513 12.84 -11.26 -23.66
CA ALA A 513 13.69 -12.32 -24.21
C ALA A 513 14.38 -11.88 -25.52
N ALA A 514 13.62 -11.25 -26.42
CA ALA A 514 14.16 -10.73 -27.68
C ALA A 514 15.18 -9.60 -27.44
N GLN A 515 14.90 -8.68 -26.53
CA GLN A 515 15.81 -7.59 -26.18
C GLN A 515 17.08 -8.11 -25.47
N ALA A 516 16.95 -9.15 -24.65
CA ALA A 516 18.09 -9.77 -23.95
C ALA A 516 19.11 -10.42 -24.90
N ALA A 517 18.69 -10.81 -26.11
CA ALA A 517 19.57 -11.39 -27.12
C ALA A 517 20.57 -10.37 -27.72
N ASN A 518 20.31 -9.07 -27.56
CA ASN A 518 21.20 -7.99 -27.99
C ASN A 518 21.83 -7.32 -26.77
N GLU A 519 23.17 -7.38 -26.66
CA GLU A 519 23.89 -6.82 -25.50
C GLU A 519 23.63 -5.32 -25.27
N HIS A 520 23.47 -4.54 -26.34
CA HIS A 520 23.19 -3.10 -26.22
C HIS A 520 21.78 -2.84 -25.69
N CYS A 521 20.77 -3.52 -26.25
CA CYS A 521 19.40 -3.43 -25.74
C CYS A 521 19.29 -3.89 -24.29
N ALA A 522 19.96 -5.00 -23.96
CA ALA A 522 19.99 -5.54 -22.61
C ALA A 522 20.68 -4.57 -21.63
N ALA A 523 21.77 -3.91 -22.04
CA ALA A 523 22.44 -2.89 -21.24
C ALA A 523 21.53 -1.67 -21.01
N GLU A 524 20.84 -1.20 -22.05
CA GLU A 524 19.93 -0.05 -21.93
C GLU A 524 18.74 -0.33 -20.99
N LEU A 525 18.21 -1.56 -20.99
CA LEU A 525 17.18 -2.00 -20.05
C LEU A 525 17.73 -2.13 -18.61
N ARG A 526 18.96 -2.62 -18.43
CA ARG A 526 19.59 -2.71 -17.10
C ARG A 526 19.83 -1.35 -16.45
N GLU A 527 19.90 -0.28 -17.22
CA GLU A 527 19.99 1.05 -16.65
C GLU A 527 18.71 1.50 -15.92
N TYR A 528 17.59 0.77 -16.00
CA TYR A 528 16.41 0.95 -15.12
C TYR A 528 16.53 0.19 -13.79
N LEU A 529 17.67 -0.45 -13.53
CA LEU A 529 17.91 -1.26 -12.35
C LEU A 529 19.18 -0.75 -11.65
N LEU A 530 19.14 -0.67 -10.32
CA LEU A 530 20.32 -0.49 -9.47
C LEU A 530 20.94 -1.84 -9.14
N ASP A 531 22.17 -1.81 -8.63
CA ASP A 531 22.86 -3.00 -8.16
C ASP A 531 22.05 -3.75 -7.09
N GLY A 532 22.25 -5.08 -7.06
CA GLY A 532 21.57 -5.97 -6.14
C GLY A 532 22.04 -5.82 -4.69
N VAL A 533 21.10 -5.81 -3.75
CA VAL A 533 21.36 -5.84 -2.30
C VAL A 533 20.63 -7.00 -1.65
N ARG A 534 21.09 -7.46 -0.48
CA ARG A 534 20.38 -8.48 0.29
C ARG A 534 19.14 -7.88 0.95
N LEU A 535 18.11 -8.69 1.19
CA LEU A 535 16.91 -8.27 1.93
C LEU A 535 17.22 -7.55 3.25
N SER A 536 18.19 -8.06 4.02
CA SER A 536 18.61 -7.47 5.29
C SER A 536 19.18 -6.04 5.16
N GLN A 537 19.58 -5.64 3.96
CA GLN A 537 20.11 -4.32 3.63
C GLN A 537 19.09 -3.43 2.92
N ALA A 538 17.98 -4.00 2.44
CA ALA A 538 16.99 -3.30 1.62
C ALA A 538 16.41 -2.06 2.32
N LEU A 539 16.02 -2.18 3.59
CA LEU A 539 15.48 -1.06 4.37
C LEU A 539 16.45 0.13 4.43
N HIS A 540 17.72 -0.13 4.76
CA HIS A 540 18.72 0.92 4.85
C HIS A 540 18.93 1.60 3.50
N GLN A 541 19.00 0.83 2.42
CA GLN A 541 19.16 1.36 1.06
C GLN A 541 17.95 2.20 0.64
N LEU A 542 16.73 1.71 0.86
CA LEU A 542 15.49 2.43 0.59
C LEU A 542 15.34 3.71 1.43
N GLN A 543 15.99 3.83 2.58
CA GLN A 543 16.02 5.05 3.38
C GLN A 543 17.12 6.05 2.96
N THR A 544 18.15 5.60 2.25
CA THR A 544 19.37 6.39 1.99
C THR A 544 19.56 6.79 0.54
N ILE A 545 19.12 5.96 -0.42
CA ILE A 545 19.22 6.26 -1.85
C ILE A 545 18.36 7.51 -2.17
N PRO A 546 18.87 8.51 -2.91
CA PRO A 546 18.05 9.67 -3.28
C PRO A 546 16.78 9.29 -4.07
N GLU A 547 15.66 9.98 -3.83
CA GLU A 547 14.38 9.67 -4.51
C GLU A 547 14.47 9.80 -6.03
N GLY A 548 15.17 10.84 -6.53
CA GLY A 548 15.39 11.00 -7.97
C GLY A 548 16.12 9.82 -8.62
N THR A 549 16.93 9.07 -7.86
CA THR A 549 17.53 7.82 -8.35
C THR A 549 16.46 6.73 -8.49
N LEU A 550 15.54 6.63 -7.52
CA LEU A 550 14.45 5.65 -7.52
C LEU A 550 13.27 6.02 -8.43
N GLU A 551 13.16 7.29 -8.85
CA GLU A 551 12.26 7.70 -9.95
C GLU A 551 12.62 7.00 -11.26
N THR A 552 13.91 6.70 -11.46
CA THR A 552 14.43 6.20 -12.75
C THR A 552 14.89 4.75 -12.71
N ARG A 553 15.08 4.19 -11.51
CA ARG A 553 15.64 2.86 -11.33
C ARG A 553 15.00 2.11 -10.17
N TYR A 554 14.78 0.81 -10.35
CA TYR A 554 14.41 -0.08 -9.27
C TYR A 554 15.63 -0.57 -8.50
N LEU A 555 15.54 -0.62 -7.18
CA LEU A 555 16.52 -1.32 -6.35
C LEU A 555 16.27 -2.82 -6.45
N GLN A 556 17.28 -3.57 -6.90
CA GLN A 556 17.22 -5.02 -6.95
C GLN A 556 17.48 -5.59 -5.55
N VAL A 557 16.57 -6.42 -5.05
CA VAL A 557 16.71 -7.09 -3.76
C VAL A 557 16.83 -8.59 -4.00
N ALA A 558 17.94 -9.17 -3.58
CA ALA A 558 18.18 -10.61 -3.59
C ALA A 558 17.69 -11.24 -2.29
N LEU A 559 16.90 -12.31 -2.43
CA LEU A 559 16.16 -12.98 -1.35
C LEU A 559 16.78 -14.35 -1.01
N ALA A 560 17.88 -14.72 -1.69
CA ALA A 560 18.63 -15.96 -1.53
C ALA A 560 20.09 -15.70 -1.12
#